data_AF-A0A7V5G8Z7-F1
#
_entry.id   AF-A0A7V5G8Z7-F1
#
_cell.length_a   1.000
_cell.length_b   1.000
_cell.length_c   1.000
_cell.angle_alpha   90.00
_cell.angle_beta   90.00
_cell.angle_gamma   90.00
#
_symmetry.space_group_name_H-M   'P 1'
#
loop_
_entity.id
_entity.type
_entity.pdbx_description
1 polymer ?
#
loop_
_entity_poly.entity_id
_entity_poly.type
_entity_poly.pdbx_seq_one_letter_code
_entity_poly.pdbx_strand_id
1 'polypeptide(L)'
;MKTLTIIDTFGFFFRAYFALPPLKNSDGFPTGLLTGFVNLIDSLRTEHSTDYIVFALDSKGPTFRNEIYADYKANRDSPPEDLVKQLPIAIDWISEMGFANLAKEGYEADDIIA
;
A
#
# COMPACT_ATOMS: atom_id res chain seq x y z
N MET A 1 -18.10 18.86 9.14
CA MET A 1 -16.64 19.03 8.90
C MET A 1 -16.25 17.94 7.92
N LYS A 2 -15.50 18.25 6.86
CA LYS A 2 -15.09 17.22 5.91
C LYS A 2 -13.88 16.45 6.45
N THR A 3 -13.80 15.16 6.16
CA THR A 3 -12.69 14.29 6.59
C THR A 3 -11.83 13.85 5.40
N LEU A 4 -10.54 13.70 5.65
CA LEU A 4 -9.57 13.16 4.69
C LEU A 4 -8.87 11.98 5.34
N THR A 5 -8.93 10.82 4.70
CA THR A 5 -8.20 9.62 5.08
C THR A 5 -6.98 9.49 4.21
N ILE A 6 -5.79 9.47 4.82
CA ILE A 6 -4.52 9.23 4.12
C ILE A 6 -4.04 7.83 4.51
N ILE A 7 -3.71 7.02 3.52
CA ILE A 7 -3.25 5.64 3.68
C ILE A 7 -1.77 5.57 3.36
N ASP A 8 -0.94 5.14 4.33
CA ASP A 8 0.40 4.60 4.04
C ASP A 8 0.21 3.28 3.29
N THR A 9 0.41 3.32 1.98
CA THR A 9 0.00 2.26 1.07
C THR A 9 0.80 0.99 1.26
N PHE A 10 2.14 1.08 1.32
CA PHE A 10 2.98 -0.10 1.43
C PHE A 10 2.95 -0.69 2.85
N GLY A 11 2.86 0.15 3.89
CA GLY A 11 2.62 -0.31 5.25
C GLY A 11 1.28 -1.05 5.37
N PHE A 12 0.23 -0.52 4.77
CA PHE A 12 -1.07 -1.19 4.70
C PHE A 12 -1.01 -2.50 3.92
N PHE A 13 -0.42 -2.53 2.72
CA PHE A 13 -0.31 -3.74 1.90
C PHE A 13 0.40 -4.88 2.62
N PHE A 14 1.53 -4.57 3.27
CA PHE A 14 2.25 -5.57 4.05
C PHE A 14 1.38 -6.14 5.17
N ARG A 15 0.70 -5.28 5.94
CA ARG A 15 -0.22 -5.71 7.00
C ARG A 15 -1.38 -6.55 6.47
N ALA A 16 -2.00 -6.13 5.37
CA ALA A 16 -3.12 -6.83 4.75
C ALA A 16 -2.72 -8.25 4.32
N TYR A 17 -1.53 -8.41 3.74
CA TYR A 17 -1.01 -9.71 3.33
C TYR A 17 -0.82 -10.68 4.51
N PHE A 18 -0.27 -10.24 5.64
CA PHE A 18 -0.04 -11.10 6.81
C PHE A 18 -1.26 -11.27 7.72
N ALA A 19 -2.29 -10.43 7.58
CA ALA A 19 -3.51 -10.51 8.39
C ALA A 19 -4.44 -11.64 7.95
N LEU A 20 -4.37 -12.07 6.68
CA LEU A 20 -5.22 -13.09 6.11
C LEU A 20 -4.46 -14.41 5.95
N PRO A 21 -5.17 -15.57 5.95
CA PRO A 21 -4.56 -16.82 5.55
C PRO A 21 -4.04 -16.73 4.09
N PRO A 22 -3.15 -17.63 3.65
CA PRO A 22 -2.64 -17.63 2.28
C PRO A 22 -3.74 -17.98 1.27
N LEU A 23 -4.52 -16.97 0.88
CA LEU A 23 -5.62 -17.09 -0.07
C LEU A 23 -5.07 -17.17 -1.50
N LYS A 24 -5.70 -18.03 -2.31
CA LYS A 24 -5.41 -18.22 -3.74
C LYS A 24 -6.71 -18.35 -4.53
N ASN A 25 -6.71 -17.89 -5.78
CA ASN A 25 -7.82 -18.12 -6.71
C ASN A 25 -7.77 -19.55 -7.30
N SER A 26 -8.71 -19.88 -8.20
CA SER A 26 -8.79 -21.19 -8.87
C SER A 26 -7.53 -21.54 -9.67
N ASP A 27 -6.80 -20.53 -10.16
CA ASP A 27 -5.58 -20.69 -10.95
C ASP A 27 -4.32 -20.73 -10.06
N GLY A 28 -4.48 -20.67 -8.73
CA GLY A 28 -3.39 -20.68 -7.76
C GLY A 28 -2.69 -19.32 -7.58
N PHE A 29 -3.20 -18.24 -8.18
CA PHE A 29 -2.68 -16.88 -7.99
C PHE A 29 -2.99 -16.39 -6.56
N PRO A 30 -2.01 -15.83 -5.83
CA PRO A 30 -2.23 -15.36 -4.48
C PRO A 30 -3.15 -14.13 -4.45
N THR A 31 -4.12 -14.11 -3.54
CA THR A 31 -5.15 -13.04 -3.47
C THR A 31 -5.25 -12.37 -2.11
N GLY A 32 -4.44 -12.78 -1.12
CA GLY A 32 -4.52 -12.26 0.25
C GLY A 32 -4.43 -10.72 0.35
N LEU A 33 -3.47 -10.10 -0.32
CA LEU A 33 -3.35 -8.64 -0.35
C LEU A 33 -4.58 -8.01 -1.00
N LEU A 34 -5.00 -8.53 -2.15
CA LEU A 34 -6.12 -7.98 -2.93
C LEU A 34 -7.44 -8.05 -2.15
N THR A 35 -7.69 -9.16 -1.45
CA THR A 35 -8.83 -9.31 -0.55
C THR A 35 -8.76 -8.31 0.60
N GLY A 36 -7.59 -8.15 1.23
CA GLY A 36 -7.40 -7.16 2.31
C GLY A 36 -7.63 -5.72 1.83
N PHE A 37 -7.21 -5.38 0.61
CA PHE A 37 -7.46 -4.07 0.00
C PHE A 37 -8.96 -3.80 -0.18
N VAL A 38 -9.71 -4.74 -0.76
CA VAL A 38 -11.15 -4.56 -0.94
C VAL A 38 -11.87 -4.43 0.40
N ASN A 39 -11.46 -5.19 1.43
CA ASN A 39 -12.01 -5.09 2.77
C ASN A 39 -11.77 -3.70 3.40
N LEU A 40 -10.59 -3.09 3.19
CA LEU A 40 -10.33 -1.72 3.63
C LEU A 40 -11.29 -0.74 2.98
N ILE A 41 -11.45 -0.82 1.65
CA ILE A 41 -12.35 0.08 0.93
C ILE A 41 -13.80 -0.07 1.41
N ASP A 42 -14.24 -1.31 1.66
CA ASP A 42 -15.59 -1.57 2.18
C ASP A 42 -15.78 -1.03 3.61
N SER A 43 -14.81 -1.21 4.51
CA SER A 43 -14.85 -0.64 5.86
C SER A 43 -14.84 0.90 5.86
N LEU A 44 -14.04 1.54 4.99
CA LEU A 44 -14.04 3.00 4.83
C LEU A 44 -15.38 3.53 4.32
N ARG A 45 -16.13 2.72 3.56
CA ARG A 45 -17.46 3.08 3.08
C ARG A 45 -18.54 2.86 4.13
N THR A 46 -18.45 1.80 4.92
CA THR A 46 -19.55 1.34 5.79
C THR A 46 -19.38 1.76 7.25
N GLU A 47 -18.16 1.74 7.78
CA GLU A 47 -17.85 1.94 9.20
C GLU A 47 -17.19 3.30 9.46
N HIS A 48 -16.40 3.79 8.51
CA HIS A 48 -15.57 4.99 8.66
C HIS A 48 -15.79 5.99 7.53
N SER A 49 -17.04 6.42 7.34
CA SER A 49 -17.41 7.32 6.24
C SER A 49 -16.45 8.51 6.17
N THR A 50 -15.73 8.61 5.06
CA THR A 50 -14.74 9.67 4.80
C THR A 50 -15.09 10.40 3.51
N ASP A 51 -14.90 11.73 3.49
CA ASP A 51 -15.19 12.52 2.29
C ASP A 51 -14.13 12.34 1.20
N TYR A 52 -12.88 12.06 1.61
CA TYR A 52 -11.73 11.96 0.71
C TYR A 52 -10.79 10.83 1.14
N ILE A 53 -10.25 10.11 0.17
CA ILE A 53 -9.23 9.07 0.37
C ILE A 53 -8.02 9.40 -0.51
N VAL A 54 -6.84 9.38 0.09
CA VAL A 54 -5.55 9.54 -0.61
C VAL A 54 -4.61 8.41 -0.21
N PHE A 55 -4.01 7.77 -1.20
CA PHE A 55 -2.97 6.77 -1.02
C PHE A 55 -1.60 7.42 -1.16
N ALA A 56 -0.81 7.43 -0.08
CA ALA A 56 0.57 7.87 -0.09
C ALA A 56 1.46 6.69 -0.51
N LEU A 57 2.26 6.89 -1.55
CA LEU A 57 3.13 5.88 -2.14
C LEU A 57 4.59 6.23 -1.89
N ASP A 58 5.41 5.21 -1.64
CA ASP A 58 6.86 5.36 -1.67
C ASP A 58 7.35 5.65 -3.10
N SER A 59 8.42 6.44 -3.21
CA SER A 59 9.08 6.68 -4.48
C SER A 59 9.73 5.40 -5.03
N LYS A 60 9.81 5.31 -6.37
CA LYS A 60 10.59 4.26 -7.03
C LYS A 60 12.07 4.60 -6.91
N GLY A 61 12.84 3.78 -6.19
CA GLY A 61 14.30 3.92 -6.10
C GLY A 61 14.79 4.37 -4.71
N PRO A 62 16.08 4.73 -4.59
CA PRO A 62 16.65 5.20 -3.33
C PRO A 62 16.05 6.55 -2.92
N THR A 63 15.85 6.73 -1.61
CA THR A 63 15.40 8.00 -1.04
C THR A 63 16.57 8.82 -0.54
N PHE A 64 16.33 10.09 -0.20
CA PHE A 64 17.35 10.93 0.45
C PHE A 64 17.92 10.29 1.73
N ARG A 65 17.17 9.39 2.39
CA ARG A 65 17.65 8.65 3.56
C ARG A 65 18.75 7.65 3.20
N ASN A 66 18.67 7.03 2.03
CA ASN A 66 19.72 6.14 1.53
C ASN A 66 21.00 6.92 1.16
N GLU A 67 20.87 8.19 0.76
CA GLU A 67 22.03 9.06 0.52
C GLU A 67 22.74 9.45 1.83
N ILE A 68 21.97 9.69 2.90
CA ILE A 68 22.50 10.03 4.23
C ILE A 68 23.11 8.81 4.92
N TYR A 69 22.48 7.64 4.78
CA TYR A 69 22.91 6.40 5.41
C TYR A 69 22.64 5.20 4.50
N ALA A 70 23.72 4.63 3.96
CA ALA A 70 23.63 3.55 2.98
C ALA A 70 22.96 2.27 3.53
N ASP A 71 23.17 1.95 4.82
CA ASP A 71 22.58 0.76 5.45
C ASP A 71 21.15 1.00 5.98
N TYR A 72 20.52 2.12 5.60
CA TYR A 72 19.14 2.40 5.95
C TYR A 72 18.21 1.30 5.38
N LYS A 73 17.46 0.63 6.28
CA LYS A 73 16.60 -0.53 5.96
C LYS A 73 17.34 -1.75 5.34
N ALA A 74 18.67 -1.82 5.38
CA ALA A 74 19.44 -2.92 4.79
C ALA A 74 19.14 -4.29 5.43
N ASN A 75 18.70 -4.32 6.68
CA ASN A 75 18.30 -5.54 7.40
C ASN A 75 16.83 -5.96 7.18
N ARG A 76 16.09 -5.30 6.27
CA ARG A 76 14.73 -5.75 5.95
C ARG A 76 14.81 -6.96 5.03
N ASP A 77 14.14 -8.04 5.44
CA ASP A 77 13.94 -9.19 4.56
C ASP A 77 13.19 -8.78 3.30
N SER A 78 13.52 -9.44 2.20
CA SER A 78 12.78 -9.26 0.95
C SER A 78 11.33 -9.71 1.15
N PRO A 79 10.35 -8.96 0.60
CA PRO A 79 8.95 -9.34 0.72
C PRO A 79 8.70 -10.72 0.08
N PRO A 80 7.75 -11.52 0.61
CA PRO A 80 7.38 -12.81 0.02
C PRO A 80 7.00 -12.69 -1.46
N GLU A 81 7.37 -13.65 -2.29
CA GLU A 81 7.09 -13.63 -3.74
C GLU A 81 5.59 -13.47 -4.03
N ASP A 82 4.73 -14.12 -3.24
CA ASP A 82 3.29 -14.03 -3.37
C ASP A 82 2.75 -12.62 -3.07
N LEU A 83 3.39 -11.86 -2.18
CA LEU A 83 3.10 -10.44 -1.96
C LEU A 83 3.51 -9.63 -3.18
N VAL A 84 4.75 -9.82 -3.67
CA VAL A 84 5.30 -9.05 -4.81
C VAL A 84 4.42 -9.19 -6.06
N LYS A 85 3.88 -10.38 -6.33
CA LYS A 85 2.96 -10.63 -7.45
C LYS A 85 1.67 -9.79 -7.39
N GLN A 86 1.22 -9.44 -6.19
CA GLN A 86 -0.04 -8.72 -5.98
C GLN A 86 0.14 -7.20 -5.96
N LEU A 87 1.34 -6.68 -5.69
CA LEU A 87 1.60 -5.25 -5.55
C LEU A 87 1.22 -4.43 -6.79
N PRO A 88 1.60 -4.80 -8.03
CA PRO A 88 1.24 -4.02 -9.22
C PRO A 88 -0.28 -3.93 -9.38
N ILE A 89 -0.98 -5.04 -9.18
CA ILE A 89 -2.45 -5.11 -9.29
C ILE A 89 -3.11 -4.21 -8.25
N ALA A 90 -2.66 -4.26 -7.00
CA ALA A 90 -3.20 -3.43 -5.93
C ALA A 90 -2.96 -1.93 -6.18
N ILE A 91 -1.81 -1.55 -6.75
CA ILE A 91 -1.50 -0.16 -7.12
C ILE A 91 -2.39 0.30 -8.28
N ASP A 92 -2.56 -0.54 -9.31
CA ASP A 92 -3.41 -0.24 -10.46
C ASP A 92 -4.87 -0.02 -10.02
N TRP A 93 -5.37 -0.86 -9.10
CA TRP A 93 -6.72 -0.72 -8.54
C TRP A 93 -6.97 0.63 -7.86
N ILE A 94 -5.96 1.23 -7.21
CA ILE A 94 -6.12 2.56 -6.60
C ILE A 94 -6.56 3.57 -7.67
N SER A 95 -5.88 3.56 -8.83
CA SER A 95 -6.18 4.47 -9.93
C SER A 95 -7.47 4.09 -10.65
N GLU A 96 -7.69 2.81 -10.92
CA GLU A 96 -8.89 2.32 -11.63
C GLU A 96 -10.19 2.57 -10.84
N MET A 97 -10.11 2.52 -9.50
CA MET A 97 -11.24 2.85 -8.63
C MET A 97 -11.43 4.37 -8.43
N GLY A 98 -10.57 5.20 -9.05
CA GLY A 98 -10.67 6.66 -9.01
C GLY A 98 -10.15 7.29 -7.73
N PHE A 99 -9.35 6.57 -6.93
CA PHE A 99 -8.74 7.14 -5.73
C PHE A 99 -7.52 7.98 -6.09
N ALA A 100 -7.33 9.07 -5.34
CA ALA A 100 -6.12 9.86 -5.45
C ALA A 100 -4.93 9.07 -4.90
N ASN A 101 -3.82 9.09 -5.62
CA ASN A 101 -2.54 8.57 -5.15
C ASN A 101 -1.44 9.61 -5.35
N LEU A 102 -0.51 9.69 -4.41
CA LEU A 102 0.56 10.66 -4.39
C LEU A 102 1.90 9.95 -4.18
N ALA A 103 2.84 10.24 -5.07
CA ALA A 103 4.24 9.83 -4.97
C ALA A 103 5.11 11.03 -5.33
N LYS A 104 6.26 11.16 -4.66
CA LYS A 104 7.26 12.19 -4.99
C LYS A 104 8.63 11.54 -5.05
N GLU A 105 9.36 11.77 -6.13
CA GLU A 105 10.70 11.21 -6.33
C GLU A 105 11.63 11.55 -5.16
N GLY A 106 12.29 10.53 -4.61
CA GLY A 106 13.21 10.65 -3.48
C GLY A 106 12.56 10.64 -2.08
N TYR A 107 11.22 10.55 -1.98
CA TYR A 107 10.48 10.58 -0.72
C TYR A 107 9.76 9.24 -0.42
N GLU A 108 9.56 8.96 0.87
CA GLU A 108 8.75 7.84 1.36
C GLU A 108 7.32 8.29 1.64
N ALA A 109 6.38 7.34 1.78
CA ALA A 109 4.98 7.62 2.09
C ALA A 109 4.83 8.47 3.37
N ASP A 110 5.67 8.22 4.38
CA ASP A 110 5.72 9.01 5.62
C ASP A 110 5.99 10.50 5.34
N ASP A 111 6.81 10.83 4.34
CA ASP A 111 7.09 12.21 3.97
C ASP A 111 5.97 12.86 3.17
N ILE A 112 5.14 12.06 2.47
CA ILE A 112 3.95 12.52 1.77
C ILE A 112 2.82 12.83 2.76
N ILE A 113 2.78 12.12 3.89
CA ILE A 113 1.76 12.27 4.94
C ILE A 113 1.99 13.50 5.82
N ALA A 114 3.25 13.87 6.07
CA ALA A 114 3.66 14.96 6.97
C ALA A 114 3.26 16.36 6.45
#